data_AF-A0A7V8QXU1-F1
#
_entry.id   AF-A0A7V8QXU1-F1
#
_cell.length_a   1.000
_cell.length_b   1.000
_cell.length_c   1.000
_cell.angle_alpha   90.00
_cell.angle_beta   90.00
_cell.angle_gamma   90.00
#
_symmetry.space_group_name_H-M   'P 1'
#
loop_
_entity.id
_entity.type
_entity.pdbx_description
1 polymer ?
#
loop_
_entity_poly.entity_id
_entity_poly.type
_entity_poly.pdbx_seq_one_letter_code
_entity_poly.pdbx_strand_id
1 'polypeptide(L)' 'MRNNEQATLDAFVSDLRKQLKVPDGEDWHSYLPENGRGDRIFSEWQRLAVAARNTGATK' A
#
# COMPACT_ATOMS: atom_id res chain seq x y z
N MET A 1 6.77 18.32 -9.17
CA MET A 1 7.06 17.14 -8.32
C MET A 1 6.18 15.98 -8.78
N ARG A 2 6.59 15.18 -9.78
CA ARG A 2 5.77 14.11 -10.40
C ARG A 2 6.04 12.70 -9.85
N ASN A 3 6.80 12.55 -8.76
CA ASN A 3 7.21 11.25 -8.20
C ASN A 3 6.63 10.98 -6.79
N ASN A 4 5.62 11.75 -6.35
CA ASN A 4 5.22 11.74 -4.93
C ASN A 4 4.27 10.58 -4.59
N GLU A 5 3.44 10.15 -5.53
CA GLU A 5 2.35 9.20 -5.31
C GLU A 5 2.87 7.76 -5.21
N GLN A 6 3.85 7.40 -6.04
CA GLN A 6 4.56 6.12 -5.90
C GLN A 6 5.33 6.07 -4.59
N ALA A 7 6.05 7.14 -4.23
CA ALA A 7 6.76 7.21 -2.96
C ALA A 7 5.80 7.12 -1.75
N THR A 8 4.59 7.69 -1.87
CA THR A 8 3.55 7.59 -0.85
C THR A 8 3.03 6.16 -0.70
N LEU A 9 2.77 5.47 -1.82
CA LEU A 9 2.37 4.07 -1.81
C LEU A 9 3.46 3.18 -1.18
N ASP A 10 4.72 3.39 -1.57
CA ASP A 10 5.85 2.61 -1.06
C ASP A 10 6.06 2.85 0.45
N ALA A 11 5.93 4.10 0.90
CA ALA A 11 6.00 4.45 2.32
C ALA A 11 4.85 3.79 3.11
N PHE A 12 3.63 3.82 2.56
CA PHE A 12 2.47 3.16 3.17
C PHE A 12 2.69 1.65 3.31
N VAL A 13 3.12 0.96 2.24
CA VAL A 13 3.38 -0.48 2.28
C VAL A 13 4.52 -0.82 3.24
N SER A 14 5.59 -0.02 3.27
CA SER A 14 6.72 -0.21 4.19
C SER A 14 6.30 -0.11 5.65
N ASP A 15 5.51 0.91 6.00
CA ASP A 15 4.99 1.09 7.35
C ASP A 15 3.99 -0.03 7.73
N LEU A 16 3.09 -0.38 6.81
CA LEU A 16 2.12 -1.44 7.00
C LEU A 16 2.80 -2.79 7.29
N ARG A 17 3.84 -3.15 6.53
CA ARG A 17 4.61 -4.39 6.77
C ARG A 17 5.21 -4.43 8.17
N LYS A 18 5.73 -3.30 8.69
CA LYS A 18 6.25 -3.21 10.06
C LYS A 18 5.14 -3.38 11.09
N GLN A 19 4.00 -2.74 10.90
CA GLN A 19 2.85 -2.85 11.81
C GLN A 19 2.31 -4.28 11.88
N LEU A 20 2.18 -4.94 10.72
CA LEU A 20 1.70 -6.31 10.60
C LEU A 20 2.78 -7.37 10.91
N LYS A 21 4.03 -6.94 11.14
CA LYS A 21 5.19 -7.81 11.37
C LYS A 21 5.37 -8.85 10.24
N VAL A 22 5.20 -8.40 8.99
CA VAL A 22 5.35 -9.24 7.79
C VAL A 22 6.84 -9.54 7.60
N PRO A 23 7.26 -10.80 7.49
CA PRO A 23 8.64 -11.15 7.17
C PRO A 23 9.09 -10.58 5.83
N ASP A 24 10.40 -10.39 5.65
CA ASP A 24 10.94 -9.93 4.37
C ASP A 24 10.70 -10.98 3.28
N GLY A 25 10.24 -10.52 2.10
CA GLY A 25 9.89 -11.39 0.98
C GLY A 25 8.48 -11.98 1.01
N GLU A 26 7.77 -11.93 2.15
CA GLU A 26 6.38 -12.40 2.26
C GLU A 26 5.37 -11.39 1.68
N ASP A 27 4.22 -11.89 1.24
CA ASP A 27 3.11 -11.04 0.83
C ASP A 27 2.36 -10.51 2.06
N TRP A 28 2.18 -9.20 2.14
CA TRP A 28 1.55 -8.56 3.31
C TRP A 28 0.03 -8.76 3.33
N HIS A 29 -0.62 -9.05 2.20
CA HIS A 29 -2.06 -9.26 2.14
C HIS A 29 -2.51 -10.42 3.04
N SER A 30 -1.71 -11.49 3.13
CA SER A 30 -1.96 -12.66 4.00
C SER A 30 -1.92 -12.35 5.49
N TYR A 31 -1.39 -11.18 5.88
CA TYR A 31 -1.27 -10.72 7.26
C TYR A 31 -2.33 -9.68 7.63
N LEU A 32 -3.21 -9.33 6.69
CA LEU A 32 -4.32 -8.43 6.98
C LEU A 32 -5.28 -9.08 7.98
N PRO A 33 -5.72 -8.34 9.01
CA PRO A 33 -6.73 -8.85 9.91
C PRO A 33 -8.07 -8.98 9.17
N GLU A 34 -8.75 -10.12 9.33
CA GLU A 34 -10.08 -10.38 8.74
C GLU A 34 -11.20 -9.65 9.50
N ASN A 35 -11.12 -8.32 9.52
CA ASN A 35 -12.10 -7.44 10.14
C ASN A 35 -12.13 -6.09 9.42
N GLY A 36 -13.03 -5.20 9.84
CA GLY A 36 -13.18 -3.88 9.21
C GLY A 36 -11.91 -3.01 9.22
N ARG A 37 -10.90 -3.32 10.05
CA ARG A 37 -9.59 -2.66 9.98
C ARG A 37 -8.81 -3.15 8.76
N GLY A 38 -8.80 -4.46 8.48
CA GLY A 38 -8.15 -5.02 7.30
C GLY A 38 -8.78 -4.49 6.01
N ASP A 39 -10.11 -4.44 5.95
CA ASP A 39 -10.84 -3.87 4.82
C ASP A 39 -10.46 -2.42 4.55
N ARG A 40 -10.34 -1.62 5.63
CA ARG A 40 -9.94 -0.21 5.54
C ARG A 40 -8.51 -0.06 5.03
N ILE A 41 -7.58 -0.86 5.55
CA ILE A 41 -6.17 -0.86 5.10
C ILE A 41 -6.10 -1.21 3.61
N PHE A 42 -6.80 -2.27 3.20
CA PHE A 42 -6.81 -2.71 1.81
C PHE A 42 -7.42 -1.65 0.88
N SER A 43 -8.53 -1.02 1.29
CA SER A 43 -9.16 0.07 0.53
C SER A 43 -8.25 1.29 0.37
N GLU A 44 -7.49 1.63 1.41
CA GLU A 44 -6.53 2.73 1.37
C GLU A 44 -5.35 2.42 0.44
N TRP A 45 -4.81 1.21 0.52
CA TRP A 45 -3.80 0.73 -0.43
C TRP A 45 -4.29 0.80 -1.88
N GLN A 46 -5.52 0.33 -2.16
CA GLN A 46 -6.10 0.39 -3.50
C GLN A 46 -6.17 1.83 -4.02
N ARG A 47 -6.59 2.79 -3.18
CA ARG A 47 -6.65 4.21 -3.55
C ARG A 47 -5.27 4.75 -3.91
N LEU A 48 -4.25 4.47 -3.09
CA LEU A 48 -2.88 4.90 -3.33
C LEU A 48 -2.29 4.25 -4.58
N ALA A 49 -2.57 2.97 -4.81
CA ALA A 49 -2.14 2.23 -6.00
C ALA A 49 -2.73 2.81 -7.29
N VAL A 50 -4.01 3.17 -7.29
CA VAL A 50 -4.64 3.86 -8.43
C VAL A 50 -4.01 5.23 -8.67
N ALA A 51 -3.79 6.02 -7.62
CA ALA A 51 -3.15 7.33 -7.74
C ALA A 51 -1.74 7.22 -8.34
N ALA A 52 -0.92 6.29 -7.84
CA ALA A 52 0.43 6.05 -8.35
C ALA A 52 0.44 5.62 -9.82
N ARG A 53 -0.48 4.72 -10.22
CA ARG A 53 -0.64 4.28 -11.62
C ARG A 53 -1.01 5.44 -12.55
N ASN A 54 -1.92 6.31 -12.14
CA ASN A 54 -2.36 7.44 -12.96
C ASN A 54 -1.24 8.49 -13.15
N THR A 55 -0.39 8.70 -12.15
CA THR A 55 0.80 9.55 -12.29
C THR A 55 1.81 8.96 -13.27
N GLY A 56 2.01 7.63 -13.27
CA GLY A 56 2.89 6.93 -14.20
C GLY A 56 2.35 6.80 -15.64
N ALA A 57 1.03 6.82 -15.83
CA ALA A 57 0.35 6.67 -17.12
C ALA A 57 0.27 7.97 -17.94
N THR A 58 0.73 9.11 -17.39
CA THR A 58 0.77 10.38 -18.12
C THR A 58 2.08 10.45 -18.93
N LYS A 59 2.10 9.80 -20.10
CA LYS A 59 3.19 9.89 -21.08
C LYS A 59 2.67 10.42 -22.41
#